data_AF-A0A8T1AHP1-F1
#
_entry.id   AF-A0A8T1AHP1-F1
#
_cell.length_a   1.000
_cell.length_b   1.000
_cell.length_c   1.000
_cell.angle_alpha   90.00
_cell.angle_beta   90.00
_cell.angle_gamma   90.00
#
_symmetry.space_group_name_H-M   'P 1'
#
loop_
_entity.id
_entity.type
_entity.pdbx_description
1 polymer ?
#
loop_
_entity_poly.entity_id
_entity_poly.type
_entity_poly.pdbx_seq_one_letter_code
_entity_poly.pdbx_strand_id
1 'polypeptide(L)'
;MDDIPPLLIVELLFRAKTTSTDLSHVVEAVSLYLDSSVELPLHKACKFNSLKLLNRIFASSSNLLLQTKNETGYYWSLRTLIRRETHYRQHEFTKSLMEAIRTENLEIIKWICSRLRGKTVKPEVVELAATKGSLPILQYFRANDNTVLGGLVPVSKRSVGLRVEWGSQVLSAAISSRRSDIVWWLDSHLRAQFDWNKALRTAVTNGDILVAEWLISQGARWLLRTRGRCVAHEVITQGRLDVLKWLESRSQLDADEVVGLVVTAAKAGHLEIVRWLIDRDAQDDGELTRLGKEASLAIHIAAVNGHLQVAKYLRIRAQIPATAV
;
A
#
# COMPACT_ATOMS: atom_id res chain seq x y z
N MET A 1 35.44 -10.71 7.85
CA MET A 1 34.27 -11.62 7.81
C MET A 1 33.71 -11.57 9.21
N ASP A 2 32.43 -11.26 9.38
CA ASP A 2 31.86 -11.24 10.72
C ASP A 2 31.64 -12.69 11.13
N ASP A 3 32.49 -13.19 12.03
CA ASP A 3 32.37 -14.55 12.57
C ASP A 3 31.02 -14.64 13.30
N ILE A 4 30.20 -15.58 12.85
CA ILE A 4 28.90 -15.81 13.46
C ILE A 4 29.17 -16.53 14.77
N PRO A 5 28.82 -15.97 15.94
CA PRO A 5 29.02 -16.66 17.19
C PRO A 5 28.23 -17.99 17.18
N PRO A 6 28.83 -19.11 17.60
CA PRO A 6 28.14 -20.39 17.65
C PRO A 6 26.91 -20.32 18.57
N LEU A 7 25.96 -21.24 18.39
CA LEU A 7 24.80 -21.31 19.27
C LEU A 7 25.26 -21.57 20.70
N LEU A 8 24.67 -20.85 21.67
CA LEU A 8 25.03 -20.96 23.09
C LEU A 8 24.89 -22.40 23.62
N ILE A 9 23.93 -23.17 23.09
CA ILE A 9 23.77 -24.59 23.42
C ILE A 9 24.96 -25.44 22.95
N VAL A 10 25.57 -25.09 21.81
CA VAL A 10 26.72 -25.78 21.24
C VAL A 10 27.98 -25.39 22.01
N GLU A 11 28.15 -24.10 22.35
CA GLU A 11 29.24 -23.66 23.23
C GLU A 11 29.21 -24.39 24.57
N LEU A 12 28.03 -24.52 25.20
CA LEU A 12 27.88 -25.26 26.46
C LEU A 12 28.22 -26.74 26.32
N LEU A 13 27.79 -27.38 25.22
CA LEU A 13 28.05 -28.80 24.97
C LEU A 13 29.55 -29.07 24.76
N PHE A 14 30.24 -28.21 24.02
CA PHE A 14 31.68 -28.33 23.79
C PHE A 14 32.52 -27.91 25.00
N ARG A 15 32.03 -26.99 25.84
CA ARG A 15 32.66 -26.67 27.13
C ARG A 15 32.67 -27.87 28.09
N ALA A 16 31.67 -28.74 28.02
CA ALA A 16 31.63 -29.98 28.80
C ALA A 16 32.53 -31.09 28.23
N LYS A 17 32.97 -30.99 26.97
CA LYS A 17 33.86 -31.95 26.29
C LYS A 17 35.24 -31.33 26.07
N THR A 18 36.04 -31.30 27.13
CA THR A 18 37.36 -30.66 27.20
C THR A 18 38.40 -31.18 26.18
N THR A 19 38.18 -32.34 25.55
CA THR A 19 39.06 -32.90 24.52
C THR A 19 38.77 -32.39 23.09
N SER A 20 37.68 -31.63 22.90
CA SER A 20 37.19 -31.20 21.57
C SER A 20 37.17 -29.68 21.35
N THR A 21 37.61 -28.90 22.34
CA THR A 21 37.65 -27.43 22.29
C THR A 21 38.68 -26.87 21.31
N ASP A 22 39.67 -27.68 20.89
CA ASP A 22 40.72 -27.26 19.95
C ASP A 22 40.27 -27.25 18.48
N LEU A 23 39.08 -27.77 18.15
CA LEU A 23 38.58 -27.85 16.79
C LEU A 23 37.46 -26.84 16.55
N SER A 24 37.81 -25.56 16.38
CA SER A 24 36.86 -24.46 16.11
C SER A 24 35.91 -24.76 14.95
N HIS A 25 36.42 -25.39 13.89
CA HIS A 25 35.62 -25.79 12.72
C HIS A 25 34.54 -26.83 13.03
N VAL A 26 34.75 -27.72 14.01
CA VAL A 26 33.74 -28.72 14.42
C VAL A 26 32.62 -28.04 15.20
N VAL A 27 32.97 -27.10 16.09
CA VAL A 27 31.99 -26.29 16.82
C VAL A 27 31.12 -25.48 15.86
N GLU A 28 31.74 -24.87 14.84
CA GLU A 28 31.04 -24.14 13.79
C GLU A 28 30.14 -25.04 12.93
N ALA A 29 30.62 -26.22 12.52
CA ALA A 29 29.83 -27.16 11.73
C ALA A 29 28.62 -27.72 12.49
N VAL A 30 28.81 -28.11 13.76
CA VAL A 30 27.72 -28.57 14.63
C VAL A 30 26.74 -27.44 14.91
N SER A 31 27.25 -26.23 15.15
CA SER A 31 26.39 -25.05 15.29
C SER A 31 25.61 -24.76 14.01
N LEU A 32 26.18 -24.91 12.82
CA LEU A 32 25.47 -24.69 11.57
C LEU A 32 24.41 -25.76 11.30
N TYR A 33 24.69 -27.00 11.69
CA TYR A 33 23.78 -28.14 11.53
C TYR A 33 22.56 -28.05 12.45
N LEU A 34 22.76 -27.69 13.72
CA LEU A 34 21.68 -27.57 14.70
C LEU A 34 20.83 -26.31 14.54
N ASP A 35 21.25 -25.37 13.70
CA ASP A 35 20.61 -24.08 13.56
C ASP A 35 19.47 -24.12 12.54
N SER A 36 18.28 -24.49 13.02
CA SER A 36 17.03 -24.47 12.26
C SER A 36 16.58 -23.05 11.88
N SER A 37 17.05 -22.02 12.59
CA SER A 37 16.68 -20.62 12.32
C SER A 37 17.13 -20.13 10.94
N VAL A 38 18.06 -20.85 10.34
CA VAL A 38 18.78 -20.43 9.17
C VAL A 38 18.18 -21.01 7.87
N GLU A 39 17.26 -21.97 8.01
CA GLU A 39 16.36 -22.40 6.93
C GLU A 39 15.12 -21.50 6.83
N LEU A 40 14.95 -20.55 7.75
CA LEU A 40 13.86 -19.59 7.66
C LEU A 40 14.06 -18.68 6.44
N PRO A 41 13.01 -18.50 5.60
CA PRO A 41 13.11 -17.57 4.49
C PRO A 41 13.22 -16.13 5.01
N LEU A 42 13.98 -15.30 4.30
CA LEU A 42 14.41 -13.98 4.76
C LEU A 42 13.21 -13.09 5.13
N HIS A 43 12.13 -13.14 4.34
CA HIS A 43 10.94 -12.34 4.60
C HIS A 43 10.22 -12.72 5.92
N LYS A 44 10.23 -13.99 6.33
CA LYS A 44 9.70 -14.40 7.64
C LYS A 44 10.61 -13.93 8.76
N ALA A 45 11.93 -13.98 8.56
CA ALA A 45 12.91 -13.48 9.52
C ALA A 45 12.75 -11.97 9.77
N CYS A 46 12.41 -11.18 8.73
CA CYS A 46 12.13 -9.75 8.87
C CYS A 46 11.00 -9.42 9.84
N LYS A 47 10.04 -10.34 10.06
CA LYS A 47 8.95 -10.14 11.06
C LYS A 47 9.47 -10.07 12.49
N PHE A 48 10.58 -10.74 12.79
CA PHE A 48 11.18 -10.76 14.13
C PHE A 48 12.04 -9.53 14.42
N ASN A 49 12.16 -8.60 13.47
CA ASN A 49 12.82 -7.32 13.64
C ASN A 49 14.28 -7.39 14.16
N SER A 50 14.97 -8.50 13.90
CA SER A 50 16.30 -8.78 14.46
C SER A 50 17.38 -8.77 13.39
N LEU A 51 18.22 -7.74 13.40
CA LEU A 51 19.39 -7.64 12.51
C LEU A 51 20.39 -8.77 12.76
N LYS A 52 20.53 -9.25 14.00
CA LYS A 52 21.40 -10.39 14.34
C LYS A 52 20.94 -11.67 13.66
N LEU A 53 19.63 -11.94 13.67
CA LEU A 53 19.04 -13.09 12.98
C LEU A 53 19.24 -12.98 11.46
N LEU A 54 18.97 -11.81 10.88
CA LEU A 54 19.16 -11.58 9.45
C LEU A 54 20.63 -11.74 9.01
N ASN A 55 21.57 -11.22 9.80
CA ASN A 55 23.01 -11.41 9.59
C ASN A 55 23.38 -12.89 9.65
N ARG A 56 22.87 -13.62 10.64
CA ARG A 56 23.12 -15.06 10.83
C ARG A 56 22.63 -15.88 9.63
N ILE A 57 21.38 -15.62 9.19
CA ILE A 57 20.80 -16.23 7.99
C ILE A 57 21.66 -15.94 6.75
N PHE A 58 22.00 -14.67 6.53
CA PHE A 58 22.72 -14.26 5.33
C PHE A 58 24.19 -14.70 5.31
N ALA A 59 24.88 -14.69 6.45
CA ALA A 59 26.28 -15.11 6.55
C ALA A 59 26.42 -16.63 6.38
N SER A 60 25.47 -17.42 6.88
CA SER A 60 25.46 -18.87 6.65
C SER A 60 25.37 -19.25 5.16
N SER A 61 24.68 -18.43 4.35
CA SER A 61 24.55 -18.68 2.91
C SER A 61 25.88 -18.56 2.17
N SER A 62 26.83 -17.77 2.68
CA SER A 62 28.19 -17.66 2.12
C SER A 62 29.04 -18.89 2.41
N ASN A 63 28.98 -19.41 3.64
CA ASN A 63 29.84 -20.50 4.09
C ASN A 63 29.54 -21.80 3.35
N LEU A 64 28.26 -22.09 3.10
CA LEU A 64 27.83 -23.27 2.34
C LEU A 64 28.25 -23.23 0.86
N LEU A 65 28.35 -22.02 0.28
CA LEU A 65 28.83 -21.84 -1.10
C LEU A 65 30.33 -22.05 -1.25
N LEU A 66 31.12 -21.85 -0.19
CA LEU A 66 32.54 -22.17 -0.19
C LEU A 66 32.77 -23.69 -0.12
N GLN A 67 31.94 -24.41 0.64
CA GLN A 67 32.02 -25.88 0.74
C GLN A 67 31.59 -26.58 -0.55
N THR A 68 30.54 -26.09 -1.23
CA THR A 68 29.99 -26.73 -2.44
C THR A 68 30.79 -26.50 -3.73
N LYS A 69 31.88 -25.72 -3.73
CA LYS A 69 32.74 -25.60 -4.93
C LYS A 69 33.51 -26.88 -5.26
N ASN A 70 33.66 -27.77 -4.27
CA ASN A 70 34.48 -28.98 -4.40
C ASN A 70 33.67 -30.25 -4.69
N GLU A 71 32.34 -30.21 -4.58
CA GLU A 71 31.47 -31.38 -4.74
C GLU A 71 30.41 -31.12 -5.81
N THR A 72 30.35 -32.01 -6.80
CA THR A 72 29.45 -31.97 -7.97
C THR A 72 27.97 -32.29 -7.65
N GLY A 73 27.59 -32.28 -6.36
CA GLY A 73 26.26 -32.60 -5.85
C GLY A 73 25.42 -31.34 -5.59
N TYR A 74 24.31 -31.20 -6.31
CA TYR A 74 23.36 -30.09 -6.13
C TYR A 74 22.46 -30.34 -4.90
N TYR A 75 22.86 -29.84 -3.74
CA TYR A 75 21.99 -29.83 -2.57
C TYR A 75 21.01 -28.66 -2.62
N TRP A 76 19.71 -28.97 -2.66
CA TRP A 76 18.62 -27.99 -2.56
C TRP A 76 18.53 -27.45 -1.13
N SER A 77 18.74 -26.14 -0.95
CA SER A 77 18.44 -25.45 0.31
C SER A 77 18.07 -23.99 0.05
N LEU A 78 17.21 -23.41 0.89
CA LEU A 78 16.80 -22.00 0.76
C LEU A 78 18.02 -21.05 0.79
N ARG A 79 19.06 -21.41 1.54
CA ARG A 79 20.34 -20.67 1.66
C ARG A 79 21.10 -20.59 0.33
N THR A 80 21.20 -21.68 -0.42
CA THR A 80 21.88 -21.70 -1.72
C THR A 80 21.08 -20.95 -2.78
N LEU A 81 19.75 -21.05 -2.72
CA LEU A 81 18.82 -20.39 -3.63
C LEU A 81 18.91 -18.87 -3.56
N ILE A 82 19.03 -18.25 -2.38
CA ILE A 82 19.14 -16.78 -2.22
C ILE A 82 20.29 -16.20 -3.05
N ARG A 83 21.39 -16.95 -3.24
CA ARG A 83 22.57 -16.47 -3.96
C ARG A 83 22.65 -16.93 -5.41
N ARG A 84 22.14 -18.13 -5.71
CA ARG A 84 22.20 -18.73 -7.06
C ARG A 84 21.05 -18.28 -7.95
N GLU A 85 19.83 -18.26 -7.44
CA GLU A 85 18.66 -17.95 -8.27
C GLU A 85 18.32 -16.46 -8.25
N THR A 86 18.42 -15.83 -9.43
CA THR A 86 18.18 -14.39 -9.59
C THR A 86 16.72 -14.02 -9.33
N HIS A 87 15.78 -14.87 -9.74
CA HIS A 87 14.33 -14.70 -9.57
C HIS A 87 13.90 -14.91 -8.11
N TYR A 88 14.34 -15.99 -7.47
CA TYR A 88 14.06 -16.22 -6.06
C TYR A 88 14.63 -15.10 -5.18
N ARG A 89 15.86 -14.65 -5.48
CA ARG A 89 16.47 -13.49 -4.79
C ARG A 89 15.66 -12.20 -4.97
N GLN A 90 15.09 -11.96 -6.15
CA GLN A 90 14.21 -10.82 -6.40
C GLN A 90 12.87 -10.94 -5.64
N HIS A 91 12.32 -12.15 -5.57
CA HIS A 91 11.10 -12.44 -4.80
C HIS A 91 11.32 -12.20 -3.31
N GLU A 92 12.36 -12.79 -2.73
CA GLU A 92 12.74 -12.60 -1.32
C GLU A 92 13.07 -11.14 -1.02
N PHE A 93 13.76 -10.43 -1.92
CA PHE A 93 14.01 -8.99 -1.79
C PHE A 93 12.69 -8.21 -1.66
N THR A 94 11.75 -8.44 -2.58
CA THR A 94 10.46 -7.74 -2.60
C THR A 94 9.64 -8.05 -1.33
N LYS A 95 9.53 -9.33 -0.96
CA LYS A 95 8.77 -9.77 0.22
C LYS A 95 9.39 -9.28 1.53
N SER A 96 10.71 -9.37 1.67
CA SER A 96 11.43 -8.89 2.85
C SER A 96 11.30 -7.38 3.01
N LEU A 97 11.39 -6.64 1.91
CA LEU A 97 11.25 -5.20 1.92
C LEU A 97 9.82 -4.76 2.28
N MET A 98 8.80 -5.46 1.77
CA MET A 98 7.42 -5.22 2.20
C MET A 98 7.20 -5.46 3.69
N GLU A 99 7.75 -6.54 4.25
CA GLU A 99 7.62 -6.81 5.69
C GLU A 99 8.38 -5.78 6.53
N ALA A 100 9.57 -5.35 6.09
CA ALA A 100 10.33 -4.30 6.78
C ALA A 100 9.61 -2.93 6.77
N ILE A 101 8.85 -2.63 5.71
CA ILE A 101 7.99 -1.44 5.65
C ILE A 101 6.81 -1.58 6.61
N ARG A 102 6.21 -2.78 6.73
CA ARG A 102 5.12 -3.00 7.69
C ARG A 102 5.54 -2.82 9.14
N THR A 103 6.79 -3.13 9.47
CA THR A 103 7.37 -2.91 10.79
C THR A 103 8.02 -1.54 10.95
N GLU A 104 7.98 -0.69 9.91
CA GLU A 104 8.55 0.67 9.86
C GLU A 104 10.04 0.74 10.26
N ASN A 105 10.79 -0.35 10.13
CA ASN A 105 12.18 -0.40 10.53
C ASN A 105 13.12 -0.03 9.38
N LEU A 106 13.57 1.22 9.40
CA LEU A 106 14.50 1.80 8.43
C LEU A 106 15.89 1.13 8.44
N GLU A 107 16.35 0.60 9.57
CA GLU A 107 17.65 -0.09 9.65
C GLU A 107 17.62 -1.45 8.95
N ILE A 108 16.51 -2.18 9.04
CA ILE A 108 16.33 -3.42 8.27
C ILE A 108 16.26 -3.10 6.78
N ILE A 109 15.58 -2.03 6.40
CA ILE A 109 15.50 -1.60 4.99
C ILE A 109 16.90 -1.28 4.45
N LYS A 110 17.68 -0.46 5.15
CA LYS A 110 19.09 -0.19 4.82
C LYS A 110 19.90 -1.48 4.69
N TRP A 111 19.73 -2.40 5.65
CA TRP A 111 20.41 -3.68 5.64
C TRP A 111 20.08 -4.51 4.39
N ILE A 112 18.79 -4.69 4.09
CA ILE A 112 18.30 -5.42 2.90
C ILE A 112 18.87 -4.80 1.63
N CYS A 113 18.75 -3.48 1.47
CA CYS A 113 19.24 -2.73 0.32
C CYS A 113 20.76 -2.81 0.14
N SER A 114 21.51 -2.79 1.25
CA SER A 114 22.98 -2.90 1.23
C SER A 114 23.47 -4.27 0.78
N ARG A 115 22.69 -5.33 1.00
CA ARG A 115 23.12 -6.74 0.83
C ARG A 115 22.54 -7.39 -0.43
N LEU A 116 21.35 -6.95 -0.84
CA LEU A 116 20.66 -7.41 -2.06
C LEU A 116 20.75 -6.35 -3.17
N ARG A 117 21.97 -5.84 -3.41
CA ARG A 117 22.27 -4.80 -4.43
C ARG A 117 21.89 -5.24 -5.85
N GLY A 118 21.53 -4.27 -6.70
CA GLY A 118 21.24 -4.48 -8.12
C GLY A 118 19.84 -5.05 -8.42
N LYS A 119 18.96 -5.12 -7.42
CA LYS A 119 17.58 -5.57 -7.56
C LYS A 119 16.63 -4.38 -7.79
N THR A 120 15.54 -4.65 -8.49
CA THR A 120 14.52 -3.63 -8.77
C THR A 120 13.57 -3.53 -7.59
N VAL A 121 13.29 -2.33 -7.12
CA VAL A 121 12.20 -2.08 -6.16
C VAL A 121 10.94 -1.96 -7.00
N LYS A 122 10.07 -2.96 -6.89
CA LYS A 122 8.78 -3.00 -7.58
C LYS A 122 7.86 -1.85 -7.10
N PRO A 123 6.94 -1.36 -7.94
CA PRO A 123 6.02 -0.28 -7.59
C PRO A 123 5.17 -0.61 -6.35
N GLU A 124 4.74 -1.87 -6.20
CA GLU A 124 3.99 -2.37 -5.03
C GLU A 124 4.65 -2.03 -3.69
N VAL A 125 5.99 -2.03 -3.64
CA VAL A 125 6.74 -1.76 -2.42
C VAL A 125 6.73 -0.27 -2.09
N VAL A 126 6.88 0.58 -3.11
CA VAL A 126 6.85 2.03 -2.97
C VAL A 126 5.44 2.50 -2.60
N GLU A 127 4.43 1.92 -3.23
CA GLU A 127 3.02 2.13 -2.90
C GLU A 127 2.75 1.75 -1.43
N LEU A 128 3.24 0.60 -0.97
CA LEU A 128 3.10 0.21 0.43
C LEU A 128 3.75 1.22 1.39
N ALA A 129 4.97 1.69 1.09
CA ALA A 129 5.64 2.72 1.89
C ALA A 129 4.83 4.04 1.95
N ALA A 130 4.22 4.42 0.82
CA ALA A 130 3.35 5.59 0.75
C ALA A 130 2.04 5.42 1.54
N THR A 131 1.41 4.23 1.49
CA THR A 131 0.20 3.95 2.29
C THR A 131 0.47 3.96 3.80
N LYS A 132 1.67 3.57 4.23
CA LYS A 132 2.07 3.64 5.64
C LYS A 132 2.37 5.07 6.10
N GLY A 133 2.66 5.97 5.17
CA GLY A 133 2.97 7.36 5.51
C GLY A 133 4.42 7.58 5.96
N SER A 134 5.33 6.66 5.64
CA SER A 134 6.72 6.71 6.10
C SER A 134 7.61 7.52 5.15
N LEU A 135 7.62 8.85 5.30
CA LEU A 135 8.44 9.77 4.50
C LEU A 135 9.95 9.40 4.48
N PRO A 136 10.60 9.01 5.60
CA PRO A 136 12.03 8.67 5.59
C PRO A 136 12.39 7.49 4.68
N ILE A 137 11.48 6.52 4.54
CA ILE A 137 11.67 5.35 3.67
C ILE A 137 11.62 5.79 2.21
N LEU A 138 10.67 6.64 1.84
CA LEU A 138 10.54 7.18 0.48
C LEU A 138 11.75 8.06 0.12
N GLN A 139 12.23 8.89 1.05
CA GLN A 139 13.46 9.66 0.88
C GLN A 139 14.67 8.76 0.67
N TYR A 140 14.78 7.67 1.44
CA TYR A 140 15.85 6.69 1.26
C TYR A 140 15.78 5.98 -0.10
N PHE A 141 14.59 5.57 -0.55
CA PHE A 141 14.44 4.96 -1.88
C PHE A 141 14.86 5.92 -2.98
N ARG A 142 14.49 7.21 -2.89
CA ARG A 142 14.88 8.21 -3.86
C ARG A 142 16.38 8.51 -3.84
N ALA A 143 17.00 8.62 -2.66
CA ALA A 143 18.44 8.83 -2.54
C ALA A 143 19.26 7.70 -3.17
N ASN A 144 18.70 6.48 -3.22
CA ASN A 144 19.35 5.30 -3.80
C ASN A 144 18.82 4.93 -5.20
N ASP A 145 17.97 5.76 -5.81
CA ASP A 145 17.40 5.49 -7.12
C ASP A 145 18.37 5.90 -8.24
N ASN A 146 18.79 4.91 -9.02
CA ASN A 146 19.69 5.13 -10.16
C ASN A 146 19.02 5.86 -11.33
N THR A 147 17.68 5.91 -11.41
CA THR A 147 16.99 6.59 -12.52
C THR A 147 17.17 8.11 -12.44
N VAL A 148 17.17 8.68 -11.23
CA VAL A 148 17.46 10.10 -10.97
C VAL A 148 18.95 10.43 -11.19
N LEU A 149 19.84 9.46 -10.94
CA LEU A 149 21.30 9.59 -11.14
C LEU A 149 21.74 9.40 -12.61
N GLY A 150 20.83 8.99 -13.49
CA GLY A 150 21.13 8.59 -14.87
C GLY A 150 21.68 9.72 -15.76
N GLY A 151 21.38 10.98 -15.46
CA GLY A 151 21.79 12.14 -16.28
C GLY A 151 23.17 12.74 -15.97
N LEU A 152 23.68 12.60 -14.73
CA LEU A 152 24.82 13.41 -14.26
C LEU A 152 25.98 12.63 -13.60
N VAL A 153 25.88 11.30 -13.48
CA VAL A 153 26.84 10.50 -12.68
C VAL A 153 27.65 9.51 -13.53
N PRO A 154 28.98 9.39 -13.32
CA PRO A 154 29.85 8.46 -14.05
C PRO A 154 29.37 7.00 -13.97
N VAL A 155 29.64 6.26 -15.05
CA VAL A 155 29.26 4.85 -15.28
C VAL A 155 29.61 3.92 -14.10
N SER A 156 30.64 4.24 -13.31
CA SER A 156 31.09 3.46 -12.15
C SER A 156 30.14 3.49 -10.94
N LYS A 157 29.30 4.52 -10.79
CA LYS A 157 28.28 4.61 -9.71
C LYS A 157 26.90 4.10 -10.13
N ARG A 158 26.66 3.93 -11.45
CA ARG A 158 25.40 3.35 -11.99
C ARG A 158 25.21 1.88 -11.57
N SER A 159 26.28 1.20 -11.19
CA SER A 159 26.30 -0.20 -10.77
C SER A 159 25.85 -0.43 -9.32
N VAL A 160 25.60 0.65 -8.54
CA VAL A 160 25.50 0.57 -7.07
C VAL A 160 24.09 0.84 -6.52
N GLY A 161 23.29 1.69 -7.17
CA GLY A 161 21.95 2.01 -6.65
C GLY A 161 20.87 0.98 -6.96
N LEU A 162 19.73 1.15 -6.29
CA LEU A 162 18.49 0.42 -6.54
C LEU A 162 17.85 1.01 -7.80
N ARG A 163 17.23 0.17 -8.64
CA ARG A 163 16.30 0.67 -9.65
C ARG A 163 14.94 0.75 -8.99
N VAL A 164 14.43 1.94 -8.72
CA VAL A 164 13.12 2.13 -8.10
C VAL A 164 12.11 2.43 -9.19
N GLU A 165 11.12 1.56 -9.33
CA GLU A 165 9.98 1.80 -10.21
C GLU A 165 8.94 2.56 -9.39
N TRP A 166 8.92 3.88 -9.54
CA TRP A 166 7.86 4.71 -8.95
C TRP A 166 6.57 4.43 -9.72
N GLY A 167 5.72 3.58 -9.16
CA GLY A 167 4.44 3.23 -9.77
C GLY A 167 3.55 4.46 -9.95
N SER A 168 2.67 4.43 -10.95
CA SER A 168 1.72 5.51 -11.20
C SER A 168 0.73 5.72 -10.05
N GLN A 169 0.59 4.74 -9.16
CA GLN A 169 -0.36 4.75 -8.04
C GLN A 169 0.25 5.25 -6.73
N VAL A 170 1.55 5.54 -6.69
CA VAL A 170 2.25 6.00 -5.46
C VAL A 170 1.60 7.28 -4.91
N LEU A 171 1.17 8.19 -5.78
CA LEU A 171 0.45 9.39 -5.37
C LEU A 171 -0.90 9.06 -4.71
N SER A 172 -1.68 8.15 -5.30
CA SER A 172 -2.97 7.71 -4.71
C SER A 172 -2.79 6.98 -3.38
N ALA A 173 -1.68 6.25 -3.20
CA ALA A 173 -1.31 5.61 -1.95
C ALA A 173 -0.91 6.63 -0.87
N ALA A 174 -0.19 7.70 -1.25
CA ALA A 174 0.15 8.80 -0.33
C ALA A 174 -1.09 9.60 0.10
N ILE A 175 -2.03 9.82 -0.81
CA ILE A 175 -3.32 10.47 -0.48
C ILE A 175 -4.12 9.58 0.47
N SER A 176 -4.11 8.27 0.27
CA SER A 176 -4.73 7.28 1.18
C SER A 176 -4.23 7.35 2.62
N SER A 177 -2.96 7.74 2.83
CA SER A 177 -2.41 7.87 4.19
C SER A 177 -2.75 9.19 4.89
N ARG A 178 -3.49 10.10 4.23
CA ARG A 178 -3.86 11.45 4.73
C ARG A 178 -2.65 12.28 5.20
N ARG A 179 -1.47 12.02 4.62
CA ARG A 179 -0.23 12.76 4.88
C ARG A 179 0.08 13.68 3.71
N SER A 180 -0.36 14.93 3.82
CA SER A 180 -0.11 15.98 2.84
C SER A 180 1.40 16.19 2.60
N ASP A 181 2.25 16.05 3.63
CA ASP A 181 3.71 16.14 3.53
C ASP A 181 4.29 15.26 2.42
N ILE A 182 3.76 14.04 2.28
CA ILE A 182 4.25 13.07 1.29
C ILE A 182 3.76 13.45 -0.10
N VAL A 183 2.52 13.96 -0.21
CA VAL A 183 1.97 14.45 -1.48
C VAL A 183 2.82 15.61 -2.01
N TRP A 184 3.14 16.59 -1.16
CA TRP A 184 4.01 17.71 -1.53
C TRP A 184 5.44 17.28 -1.86
N TRP A 185 5.97 16.32 -1.09
CA TRP A 185 7.29 15.76 -1.39
C TRP A 185 7.32 14.98 -2.70
N LEU A 186 6.25 14.26 -3.05
CA LEU A 186 6.14 13.55 -4.33
C LEU A 186 6.01 14.54 -5.50
N ASP A 187 5.20 15.60 -5.34
CA ASP A 187 5.02 16.62 -6.39
C ASP A 187 6.33 17.34 -6.74
N SER A 188 7.05 17.80 -5.73
CA SER A 188 8.34 18.51 -5.90
C SER A 188 9.41 17.68 -6.62
N HIS A 189 9.23 16.37 -6.72
CA HIS A 189 10.31 15.45 -7.09
C HIS A 189 9.99 14.45 -8.19
N LEU A 190 8.72 14.12 -8.46
CA LEU A 190 8.31 12.98 -9.29
C LEU A 190 7.13 13.28 -10.23
N ARG A 191 6.83 14.57 -10.48
CA ARG A 191 5.68 15.13 -11.23
C ARG A 191 5.28 14.43 -12.55
N ALA A 192 6.19 13.72 -13.23
CA ALA A 192 5.97 13.16 -14.57
C ALA A 192 5.40 11.71 -14.63
N GLN A 193 5.22 11.02 -13.50
CA GLN A 193 4.92 9.57 -13.50
C GLN A 193 3.55 9.19 -12.94
N PHE A 194 2.72 10.16 -12.53
CA PHE A 194 1.50 9.88 -11.76
C PHE A 194 0.24 9.73 -12.59
N ASP A 195 -0.63 8.80 -12.17
CA ASP A 195 -2.01 8.73 -12.65
C ASP A 195 -2.88 9.72 -11.85
N TRP A 196 -2.97 10.94 -12.35
CA TRP A 196 -3.72 12.05 -11.75
C TRP A 196 -5.20 11.73 -11.54
N ASN A 197 -5.79 10.89 -12.40
CA ASN A 197 -7.21 10.55 -12.34
C ASN A 197 -7.49 9.65 -11.13
N LYS A 198 -6.65 8.63 -10.92
CA LYS A 198 -6.76 7.74 -9.77
C LYS A 198 -6.47 8.49 -8.47
N ALA A 199 -5.48 9.38 -8.47
CA ALA A 199 -5.15 10.25 -7.34
C ALA A 199 -6.33 11.16 -6.95
N LEU A 200 -6.97 11.80 -7.94
CA LEU A 200 -8.15 12.66 -7.72
C LEU A 200 -9.30 11.86 -7.11
N ARG A 201 -9.60 10.67 -7.65
CA ARG A 201 -10.63 9.79 -7.06
C ARG A 201 -10.32 9.50 -5.60
N THR A 202 -9.08 9.10 -5.27
CA THR A 202 -8.71 8.81 -3.87
C THR A 202 -8.80 10.03 -2.96
N ALA A 203 -8.47 11.23 -3.45
CA ALA A 203 -8.61 12.47 -2.69
C ALA A 203 -10.07 12.78 -2.38
N VAL A 204 -10.95 12.63 -3.38
CA VAL A 204 -12.39 12.85 -3.23
C VAL A 204 -13.01 11.82 -2.31
N THR A 205 -12.65 10.54 -2.42
CA THR A 205 -13.15 9.50 -1.51
C THR A 205 -12.66 9.73 -0.08
N ASN A 206 -11.42 10.18 0.10
CA ASN A 206 -10.93 10.57 1.43
C ASN A 206 -11.47 11.93 1.88
N GLY A 207 -12.15 12.65 0.99
CA GLY A 207 -12.66 14.02 1.06
C GLY A 207 -11.64 15.06 1.53
N ASP A 208 -10.40 14.89 1.08
CA ASP A 208 -9.34 15.89 1.21
C ASP A 208 -9.53 16.93 0.10
N ILE A 209 -10.49 17.83 0.31
CA ILE A 209 -10.92 18.83 -0.68
C ILE A 209 -9.73 19.66 -1.18
N LEU A 210 -8.86 20.12 -0.28
CA LEU A 210 -7.68 20.92 -0.63
C LEU A 210 -6.74 20.19 -1.62
N VAL A 211 -6.51 18.90 -1.41
CA VAL A 211 -5.68 18.09 -2.31
C VAL A 211 -6.40 17.87 -3.64
N ALA A 212 -7.72 17.66 -3.61
CA ALA A 212 -8.51 17.53 -4.83
C ALA A 212 -8.48 18.81 -5.67
N GLU A 213 -8.61 19.99 -5.05
CA GLU A 213 -8.49 21.30 -5.71
C GLU A 213 -7.11 21.50 -6.32
N TRP A 214 -6.08 21.15 -5.56
CA TRP A 214 -4.72 21.18 -6.07
C TRP A 214 -4.55 20.27 -7.30
N LEU A 215 -5.03 19.03 -7.25
CA LEU A 215 -4.96 18.10 -8.39
C LEU A 215 -5.67 18.63 -9.65
N ILE A 216 -6.81 19.30 -9.47
CA ILE A 216 -7.56 19.90 -10.58
C ILE A 216 -6.80 21.08 -11.17
N SER A 217 -6.16 21.92 -10.32
CA SER A 217 -5.30 23.01 -10.79
C SER A 217 -4.12 22.51 -11.64
N GLN A 218 -3.64 21.29 -11.40
CA GLN A 218 -2.58 20.64 -12.18
C GLN A 218 -3.08 20.01 -13.49
N GLY A 219 -4.39 20.10 -13.79
CA GLY A 219 -4.97 19.57 -15.03
C GLY A 219 -5.45 18.12 -14.95
N ALA A 220 -5.66 17.58 -13.74
CA ALA A 220 -6.30 16.27 -13.58
C ALA A 220 -7.68 16.28 -14.27
N ARG A 221 -7.91 15.30 -15.16
CA ARG A 221 -9.21 15.16 -15.83
C ARG A 221 -10.20 14.54 -14.87
N TRP A 222 -11.41 15.10 -14.83
CA TRP A 222 -12.54 14.52 -14.12
C TRP A 222 -12.98 13.25 -14.83
N LEU A 223 -12.41 12.11 -14.45
CA LEU A 223 -12.94 10.79 -14.81
C LEU A 223 -13.75 10.25 -13.63
N LEU A 224 -14.86 10.92 -13.32
CA LEU A 224 -15.82 10.45 -12.32
C LEU A 224 -16.52 9.15 -12.75
N ARG A 225 -16.39 8.78 -14.03
CA ARG A 225 -17.05 7.63 -14.63
C ARG A 225 -16.03 6.61 -15.14
N THR A 226 -15.73 5.62 -14.31
CA THR A 226 -15.06 4.39 -14.75
C THR A 226 -15.96 3.20 -14.50
N ARG A 227 -16.38 2.51 -15.57
CA ARG A 227 -17.11 1.22 -15.53
C ARG A 227 -18.41 1.26 -14.70
N GLY A 228 -19.25 2.27 -14.92
CA GLY A 228 -20.63 2.30 -14.40
C GLY A 228 -20.79 2.54 -12.90
N ARG A 229 -19.71 2.86 -12.16
CA ARG A 229 -19.77 3.35 -10.78
C ARG A 229 -19.23 4.77 -10.71
N CYS A 230 -20.09 5.71 -10.32
CA CYS A 230 -19.73 7.11 -10.15
C CYS A 230 -19.06 7.33 -8.78
N VAL A 231 -18.05 8.22 -8.71
CA VAL A 231 -17.36 8.56 -7.44
C VAL A 231 -18.35 9.07 -6.38
N ALA A 232 -19.44 9.69 -6.80
CA ALA A 232 -20.53 10.12 -5.93
C ALA A 232 -21.10 8.97 -5.07
N HIS A 233 -21.24 7.76 -5.63
CA HIS A 233 -21.70 6.60 -4.87
C HIS A 233 -20.75 6.22 -3.73
N GLU A 234 -19.44 6.29 -3.95
CA GLU A 234 -18.41 5.98 -2.95
C GLU A 234 -18.32 7.07 -1.86
N VAL A 235 -18.58 8.32 -2.22
CA VAL A 235 -18.66 9.44 -1.26
C VAL A 235 -19.93 9.30 -0.40
N ILE A 236 -21.05 8.91 -1.01
CA ILE A 236 -22.32 8.68 -0.30
C ILE A 236 -22.20 7.54 0.68
N THR A 237 -21.60 6.40 0.32
CA THR A 237 -21.46 5.28 1.27
C THR A 237 -20.65 5.68 2.51
N GLN A 238 -19.71 6.62 2.36
CA GLN A 238 -18.92 7.17 3.47
C GLN A 238 -19.63 8.27 4.28
N GLY A 239 -20.79 8.77 3.85
CA GLY A 239 -21.55 9.78 4.60
C GLY A 239 -21.01 11.21 4.47
N ARG A 240 -20.24 11.51 3.43
CA ARG A 240 -19.50 12.77 3.28
C ARG A 240 -20.31 13.84 2.54
N LEU A 241 -21.23 14.51 3.22
CA LEU A 241 -22.08 15.55 2.63
C LEU A 241 -21.27 16.73 2.06
N ASP A 242 -20.21 17.17 2.76
CA ASP A 242 -19.41 18.33 2.34
C ASP A 242 -18.74 18.12 0.97
N VAL A 243 -18.30 16.89 0.70
CA VAL A 243 -17.69 16.51 -0.57
C VAL A 243 -18.75 16.47 -1.68
N LEU A 244 -19.98 16.06 -1.37
CA LEU A 244 -21.08 16.06 -2.34
C LEU A 244 -21.49 17.47 -2.73
N LYS A 245 -21.59 18.40 -1.76
CA LYS A 245 -21.80 19.82 -2.03
C LYS A 245 -20.68 20.43 -2.86
N TRP A 246 -19.43 20.03 -2.57
CA TRP A 246 -18.28 20.45 -3.36
C TRP A 246 -18.33 19.89 -4.80
N LEU A 247 -18.75 18.64 -5.00
CA LEU A 247 -18.97 18.06 -6.33
C LEU A 247 -20.11 18.75 -7.09
N GLU A 248 -21.20 19.09 -6.39
CA GLU A 248 -22.35 19.83 -6.94
C GLU A 248 -21.94 21.21 -7.45
N SER A 249 -21.15 21.96 -6.66
CA SER A 249 -20.66 23.30 -7.03
C SER A 249 -19.87 23.34 -8.35
N ARG A 250 -19.47 22.18 -8.86
CA ARG A 250 -18.68 22.00 -10.09
C ARG A 250 -19.46 21.28 -11.20
N SER A 251 -20.79 21.20 -11.05
CA SER A 251 -21.70 20.54 -11.99
C SER A 251 -21.25 19.12 -12.37
N GLN A 252 -20.70 18.39 -11.40
CA GLN A 252 -20.16 17.04 -11.60
C GLN A 252 -21.13 15.93 -11.18
N LEU A 253 -22.35 16.29 -10.76
CA LEU A 253 -23.40 15.34 -10.41
C LEU A 253 -24.48 15.38 -11.49
N ASP A 254 -24.56 14.34 -12.30
CA ASP A 254 -25.62 14.20 -13.31
C ASP A 254 -26.99 14.15 -12.61
N ALA A 255 -27.94 14.95 -13.12
CA ALA A 255 -29.32 14.97 -12.65
C ALA A 255 -30.01 13.62 -12.83
N ASP A 256 -29.65 12.86 -13.87
CA ASP A 256 -30.24 11.54 -14.15
C ASP A 256 -29.78 10.44 -13.17
N GLU A 257 -28.70 10.65 -12.41
CA GLU A 257 -28.16 9.65 -11.46
C GLU A 257 -28.71 9.85 -10.03
N VAL A 258 -29.47 10.92 -9.78
CA VAL A 258 -30.00 11.28 -8.44
C VAL A 258 -30.72 10.11 -7.78
N VAL A 259 -31.47 9.34 -8.56
CA VAL A 259 -32.26 8.21 -8.05
C VAL A 259 -31.37 7.08 -7.51
N GLY A 260 -30.30 6.73 -8.25
CA GLY A 260 -29.28 5.77 -7.80
C GLY A 260 -28.49 6.26 -6.58
N LEU A 261 -28.23 7.57 -6.50
CA LEU A 261 -27.60 8.21 -5.35
C LEU A 261 -28.48 8.13 -4.09
N VAL A 262 -29.79 8.38 -4.21
CA VAL A 262 -30.75 8.27 -3.10
C VAL A 262 -30.86 6.83 -2.60
N VAL A 263 -30.93 5.85 -3.50
CA VAL A 263 -30.96 4.42 -3.12
C VAL A 263 -29.69 4.04 -2.36
N THR A 264 -28.53 4.54 -2.79
CA THR A 264 -27.24 4.27 -2.13
C THR A 264 -27.16 4.94 -0.77
N ALA A 265 -27.62 6.18 -0.64
CA ALA A 265 -27.69 6.90 0.63
C ALA A 265 -28.67 6.22 1.61
N ALA A 266 -29.80 5.72 1.10
CA ALA A 266 -30.78 4.98 1.86
C ALA A 266 -30.25 3.62 2.36
N LYS A 267 -29.46 2.93 1.52
CA LYS A 267 -28.75 1.70 1.89
C LYS A 267 -27.72 1.94 2.99
N ALA A 268 -27.01 3.06 2.94
CA ALA A 268 -25.97 3.41 3.92
C ALA A 268 -26.51 4.09 5.18
N GLY A 269 -27.78 4.52 5.18
CA GLY A 269 -28.44 5.13 6.34
C GLY A 269 -28.17 6.62 6.54
N HIS A 270 -27.59 7.31 5.55
CA HIS A 270 -27.17 8.71 5.67
C HIS A 270 -28.34 9.67 5.41
N LEU A 271 -29.16 9.90 6.44
CA LEU A 271 -30.38 10.73 6.37
C LEU A 271 -30.12 12.15 5.83
N GLU A 272 -29.03 12.78 6.23
CA GLU A 272 -28.69 14.15 5.81
C GLU A 272 -28.40 14.24 4.30
N ILE A 273 -27.74 13.21 3.75
CA ILE A 273 -27.49 13.11 2.31
C ILE A 273 -28.80 12.86 1.56
N VAL A 274 -29.69 12.00 2.08
CA VAL A 274 -31.01 11.76 1.48
C VAL A 274 -31.85 13.04 1.46
N ARG A 275 -31.84 13.82 2.55
CA ARG A 275 -32.52 15.12 2.60
C ARG A 275 -31.98 16.06 1.54
N TRP A 276 -30.67 16.24 1.52
CA TRP A 276 -30.01 17.14 0.57
C TRP A 276 -30.23 16.74 -0.89
N LEU A 277 -30.16 15.45 -1.23
CA LEU A 277 -30.43 14.95 -2.58
C LEU A 277 -31.87 15.22 -3.04
N ILE A 278 -32.85 15.03 -2.14
CA ILE A 278 -34.27 15.26 -2.44
C ILE A 278 -34.58 16.75 -2.56
N ASP A 279 -34.02 17.57 -1.68
CA ASP A 279 -34.21 19.01 -1.72
C ASP A 279 -33.56 19.64 -2.97
N ARG A 280 -32.45 19.06 -3.45
CA ARG A 280 -31.82 19.41 -4.74
C ARG A 280 -32.69 19.03 -5.94
N ASP A 281 -33.16 17.78 -6.00
CA ASP A 281 -34.00 17.29 -7.11
C ASP A 281 -35.27 18.13 -7.29
N ALA A 282 -35.86 18.57 -6.16
CA ALA A 282 -37.03 19.45 -6.14
C ALA A 282 -36.76 20.87 -6.67
N GLN A 283 -35.50 21.31 -6.77
CA GLN A 283 -35.12 22.62 -7.32
C GLN A 283 -34.82 22.58 -8.82
N ASP A 284 -34.30 21.46 -9.34
CA ASP A 284 -33.88 21.34 -10.75
C ASP A 284 -35.05 21.06 -11.69
N ASP A 285 -36.02 20.23 -11.27
CA ASP A 285 -37.27 19.99 -11.98
C ASP A 285 -38.37 19.86 -10.92
N GLY A 286 -39.30 20.83 -10.85
CA GLY A 286 -40.32 20.93 -9.79
C GLY A 286 -41.31 19.75 -9.63
N GLU A 287 -41.02 18.61 -10.27
CA GLU A 287 -41.73 17.37 -10.06
C GLU A 287 -40.79 16.32 -9.44
N LEU A 288 -41.20 15.80 -8.27
CA LEU A 288 -40.64 14.61 -7.63
C LEU A 288 -40.80 13.31 -8.48
N THR A 289 -41.09 13.42 -9.78
CA THR A 289 -41.50 12.34 -10.69
C THR A 289 -40.39 11.32 -10.92
N ARG A 290 -39.11 11.72 -10.88
CA ARG A 290 -37.98 10.77 -11.01
C ARG A 290 -37.86 9.80 -9.84
N LEU A 291 -38.29 10.19 -8.64
CA LEU A 291 -38.21 9.34 -7.45
C LEU A 291 -39.29 8.24 -7.44
N GLY A 292 -40.32 8.28 -8.30
CA GLY A 292 -41.52 7.44 -8.20
C GLY A 292 -41.29 5.95 -7.92
N LYS A 293 -40.88 5.17 -8.94
CA LYS A 293 -40.73 3.70 -8.81
C LYS A 293 -39.58 3.31 -7.88
N GLU A 294 -38.53 4.12 -7.82
CA GLU A 294 -37.31 3.83 -7.06
C GLU A 294 -37.35 4.32 -5.61
N ALA A 295 -38.28 5.20 -5.23
CA ALA A 295 -38.56 5.55 -3.84
C ALA A 295 -39.02 4.33 -3.06
N SER A 296 -39.85 3.49 -3.67
CA SER A 296 -40.28 2.22 -3.08
C SER A 296 -39.08 1.30 -2.81
N LEU A 297 -38.13 1.26 -3.75
CA LEU A 297 -36.88 0.51 -3.62
C LEU A 297 -35.98 1.08 -2.52
N ALA A 298 -35.80 2.41 -2.47
CA ALA A 298 -35.01 3.09 -1.45
C ALA A 298 -35.61 2.89 -0.04
N ILE A 299 -36.94 2.97 0.11
CA ILE A 299 -37.65 2.70 1.37
C ILE A 299 -37.44 1.25 1.80
N HIS A 300 -37.62 0.31 0.89
CA HIS A 300 -37.43 -1.12 1.18
C HIS A 300 -35.98 -1.41 1.59
N ILE A 301 -35.00 -0.89 0.86
CA ILE A 301 -33.57 -1.07 1.15
C ILE A 301 -33.19 -0.42 2.50
N ALA A 302 -33.69 0.78 2.80
CA ALA A 302 -33.48 1.40 4.10
C ALA A 302 -34.08 0.54 5.24
N ALA A 303 -35.27 -0.02 5.04
CA ALA A 303 -35.93 -0.88 6.03
C ALA A 303 -35.17 -2.20 6.24
N VAL A 304 -34.73 -2.87 5.17
CA VAL A 304 -33.95 -4.11 5.22
C VAL A 304 -32.62 -3.91 5.96
N ASN A 305 -31.96 -2.76 5.79
CA ASN A 305 -30.71 -2.43 6.49
C ASN A 305 -30.92 -1.83 7.89
N GLY A 306 -32.17 -1.74 8.38
CA GLY A 306 -32.47 -1.24 9.73
C GLY A 306 -32.42 0.29 9.88
N HIS A 307 -32.34 1.05 8.78
CA HIS A 307 -32.30 2.51 8.77
C HIS A 307 -33.71 3.12 8.84
N LEU A 308 -34.39 2.90 9.98
CA LEU A 308 -35.79 3.29 10.19
C LEU A 308 -36.05 4.79 9.96
N GLN A 309 -35.12 5.67 10.36
CA GLN A 309 -35.29 7.12 10.21
C GLN A 309 -35.30 7.55 8.74
N VAL A 310 -34.48 6.90 7.91
CA VAL A 310 -34.45 7.16 6.46
C VAL A 310 -35.72 6.63 5.80
N ALA A 311 -36.15 5.41 6.15
CA ALA A 311 -37.39 4.83 5.63
C ALA A 311 -38.63 5.67 5.98
N LYS A 312 -38.72 6.17 7.23
CA LYS A 312 -39.79 7.08 7.67
C LYS A 312 -39.76 8.38 6.88
N TYR A 313 -38.59 9.00 6.74
CA TYR A 313 -38.45 10.25 5.99
C TYR A 313 -38.85 10.10 4.52
N LEU A 314 -38.35 9.06 3.85
CA LEU A 314 -38.70 8.76 2.46
C LEU A 314 -40.18 8.44 2.29
N ARG A 315 -40.80 7.72 3.23
CA ARG A 315 -42.25 7.43 3.20
C ARG A 315 -43.09 8.69 3.33
N ILE A 316 -42.74 9.60 4.23
CA ILE A 316 -43.45 10.87 4.41
C ILE A 316 -43.35 11.68 3.12
N ARG A 317 -42.15 11.81 2.55
CA ARG A 317 -41.93 12.57 1.30
C ARG A 317 -42.61 11.92 0.09
N ALA A 318 -42.63 10.60 -0.02
CA ALA A 318 -43.30 9.89 -1.11
C ALA A 318 -44.84 9.95 -1.03
N GLN A 319 -45.40 10.25 0.15
CA GLN A 319 -46.84 10.39 0.36
C GLN A 319 -47.37 11.82 0.15
N ILE A 320 -46.50 12.81 -0.01
CA ILE A 320 -46.91 14.19 -0.30
C ILE A 320 -47.12 14.28 -1.83
N PRO A 321 -48.37 14.36 -2.33
CA PRO A 321 -48.61 14.60 -3.75
C PRO A 321 -48.13 16.01 -4.14
N ALA A 322 -47.64 16.15 -5.36
CA ALA A 322 -47.09 17.37 -5.96
C ALA A 322 -48.11 18.51 -6.18
N THR A 323 -49.20 18.58 -5.42
CA THR A 323 -50.29 19.55 -5.61
C THR A 323 -50.48 20.52 -4.42
N ALA A 324 -49.46 20.69 -3.58
CA ALA A 324 -49.48 21.67 -2.49
C ALA A 324 -48.22 22.54 -2.49
N VAL A 325 -48.04 23.31 -3.56
CA VAL A 325 -47.28 24.57 -3.58
C VAL A 325 -48.12 25.61 -4.29
#